data_AF-A0A2N5Y6V5-F1
#
_entry.id   AF-A0A2N5Y6V5-F1
#
_cell.length_a   1.000
_cell.length_b   1.000
_cell.length_c   1.000
_cell.angle_alpha   90.00
_cell.angle_beta   90.00
_cell.angle_gamma   90.00
#
_symmetry.space_group_name_H-M   'P 1'
#
loop_
_entity.id
_entity.type
_entity.pdbx_description
1 polymer ?
#
loop_
_entity_poly.entity_id
_entity_poly.type
_entity_poly.pdbx_seq_one_letter_code
_entity_poly.pdbx_strand_id
1 'polypeptide(L)'
;MVTEDGGKRSARVRGSKAYALATRRAKSYLEQPAKLKSLVAAAGSKAEARSGPLAAIMGPVKDGLRLVRAYANGSYRDISWQSLLMLVAAVVYFVMPVDLVPDFLLGFGLLDDAAIMGWTLRTLSRDLESFRAWEAATAPPRPDASDDAVTPEDPPAAQ
;
A
#
# COMPACT_ATOMS: atom_id res chain seq x y z
N MET A 1 -10.48 4.13 -40.36
CA MET A 1 -9.35 5.05 -40.12
C MET A 1 -8.44 4.37 -39.11
N VAL A 2 -7.37 3.71 -39.57
CA VAL A 2 -6.52 2.81 -38.77
C VAL A 2 -5.29 3.57 -38.28
N THR A 3 -4.88 3.27 -37.05
CA THR A 3 -3.86 3.89 -36.20
C THR A 3 -2.44 3.91 -36.77
N GLU A 4 -1.86 5.11 -36.96
CA GLU A 4 -0.44 5.34 -37.36
C GLU A 4 0.45 5.98 -36.25
N ASP A 5 -0.01 6.13 -35.00
CA ASP A 5 0.71 6.92 -33.97
C ASP A 5 1.83 6.16 -33.22
N GLY A 6 1.85 4.83 -33.29
CA GLY A 6 2.80 4.00 -32.53
C GLY A 6 4.27 4.18 -32.93
N GLY A 7 4.56 4.29 -34.24
CA GLY A 7 5.93 4.38 -34.75
C GLY A 7 6.61 5.72 -34.47
N LYS A 8 5.84 6.82 -34.43
CA LYS A 8 6.36 8.19 -34.29
C LYS A 8 6.80 8.50 -32.85
N ARG A 9 6.15 7.90 -31.84
CA ARG A 9 6.51 8.07 -30.42
C ARG A 9 7.83 7.40 -30.06
N SER A 10 8.06 6.16 -30.51
CA SER A 10 9.31 5.44 -30.23
C SER A 10 10.53 6.08 -30.92
N ALA A 11 10.34 6.70 -32.09
CA ALA A 11 11.40 7.45 -32.77
C ALA A 11 11.80 8.72 -32.00
N ARG A 12 10.84 9.41 -31.39
CA ARG A 12 11.07 10.65 -30.63
C ARG A 12 11.81 10.41 -29.30
N VAL A 13 11.55 9.29 -28.64
CA VAL A 13 12.24 8.91 -27.39
C VAL A 13 13.72 8.58 -27.64
N ARG A 14 14.03 7.84 -28.71
CA ARG A 14 15.40 7.46 -29.08
C ARG A 14 16.30 8.65 -29.46
N GLY A 15 15.72 9.73 -30.00
CA GLY A 15 16.44 10.96 -30.33
C GLY A 15 16.62 11.94 -29.15
N SER A 16 16.06 11.63 -27.97
CA SER A 16 16.10 12.55 -26.83
C SER A 16 17.47 12.55 -26.13
N LYS A 17 17.89 13.73 -25.66
CA LYS A 17 19.12 13.88 -24.84
C LYS A 17 19.10 13.00 -23.59
N ALA A 18 17.91 12.78 -23.02
CA ALA A 18 17.71 11.92 -21.85
C ALA A 18 17.99 10.45 -22.17
N TYR A 19 17.48 9.95 -23.29
CA TYR A 19 17.76 8.58 -23.76
C TYR A 19 19.25 8.40 -24.04
N ALA A 20 19.87 9.31 -24.79
CA ALA A 20 21.32 9.24 -25.09
C ALA A 20 22.19 9.23 -23.80
N LEU A 21 21.83 10.02 -22.79
CA LEU A 21 22.51 10.04 -21.49
C LEU A 21 22.31 8.73 -20.71
N ALA A 22 21.09 8.19 -20.72
CA ALA A 22 20.76 6.91 -20.10
C ALA A 22 21.57 5.77 -20.74
N THR A 23 21.63 5.70 -22.07
CA THR A 23 22.37 4.66 -22.80
C THR A 23 23.87 4.77 -22.58
N ARG A 24 24.42 6.00 -22.52
CA ARG A 24 25.86 6.22 -22.23
C ARG A 24 26.23 5.76 -20.83
N ARG A 25 25.39 6.06 -19.83
CA ARG A 25 25.60 5.59 -18.46
C ARG A 25 25.47 4.07 -18.36
N ALA A 26 24.45 3.49 -18.98
CA ALA A 26 24.27 2.04 -19.04
C ALA A 26 25.52 1.33 -19.60
N LYS A 27 26.08 1.83 -20.71
CA LYS A 27 27.32 1.28 -21.27
C LYS A 27 28.49 1.34 -20.29
N SER A 28 28.66 2.46 -19.58
CA SER A 28 29.73 2.61 -18.57
C SER A 28 29.58 1.69 -17.35
N TYR A 29 28.35 1.29 -17.01
CA TYR A 29 28.10 0.30 -15.96
C TYR A 29 28.43 -1.11 -16.45
N LEU A 30 28.13 -1.42 -17.71
CA LEU A 30 28.44 -2.73 -18.31
C LEU A 30 29.95 -2.95 -18.50
N GLU A 31 30.71 -1.89 -18.79
CA GLU A 31 32.16 -1.95 -18.95
C GLU A 31 32.92 -2.05 -17.61
N GLN A 32 32.27 -1.74 -16.48
CA GLN A 32 32.92 -1.67 -15.16
C GLN A 32 32.20 -2.56 -14.14
N PRO A 33 32.68 -3.80 -13.91
CA PRO A 33 32.00 -4.77 -13.04
C PRO A 33 31.82 -4.28 -11.59
N ALA A 34 32.72 -3.44 -11.07
CA ALA A 34 32.57 -2.83 -9.75
C ALA A 34 31.40 -1.83 -9.67
N LYS A 35 31.19 -1.01 -10.72
CA LYS A 35 30.08 -0.06 -10.78
C LYS A 35 28.75 -0.77 -11.00
N LEU A 36 28.74 -1.87 -11.74
CA LEU A 36 27.54 -2.69 -11.90
C LEU A 36 27.11 -3.29 -10.55
N LYS A 37 28.06 -3.85 -9.79
CA LYS A 37 27.79 -4.39 -8.45
C LYS A 37 27.23 -3.34 -7.49
N SER A 38 27.79 -2.13 -7.47
CA SER A 38 27.27 -1.05 -6.61
C SER A 38 25.90 -0.55 -7.06
N LEU A 39 25.62 -0.52 -8.37
CA LEU A 39 24.30 -0.18 -8.90
C LEU A 39 23.25 -1.24 -8.51
N VAL A 40 23.58 -2.52 -8.64
CA VAL A 40 22.70 -3.63 -8.23
C VAL A 40 22.47 -3.59 -6.71
N ALA A 41 23.50 -3.36 -5.91
CA ALA A 41 23.38 -3.24 -4.45
C ALA A 41 22.51 -2.04 -4.04
N ALA A 42 22.70 -0.88 -4.70
CA ALA A 42 21.89 0.30 -4.45
C ALA A 42 20.43 0.12 -4.90
N ALA A 43 20.20 -0.55 -6.04
CA ALA A 43 18.85 -0.89 -6.50
C ALA A 43 18.16 -1.88 -5.56
N GLY A 44 18.87 -2.91 -5.10
CA GLY A 44 18.38 -3.88 -4.11
C GLY A 44 18.02 -3.20 -2.79
N SER A 45 18.93 -2.41 -2.22
CA SER A 45 18.66 -1.63 -1.00
C SER A 45 17.46 -0.69 -1.16
N LYS A 46 17.28 -0.08 -2.33
CA LYS A 46 16.14 0.80 -2.61
C LYS A 46 14.83 0.03 -2.86
N ALA A 47 14.90 -1.20 -3.36
CA ALA A 47 13.74 -2.09 -3.51
C ALA A 47 13.30 -2.65 -2.16
N GLU A 48 14.23 -3.06 -1.30
CA GLU A 48 13.95 -3.43 0.10
C GLU A 48 13.40 -2.24 0.91
N ALA A 49 13.97 -1.06 0.72
CA ALA A 49 13.43 0.19 1.26
C ALA A 49 12.12 0.63 0.57
N ARG A 50 11.66 -0.06 -0.47
CA ARG A 50 10.31 0.09 -1.04
C ARG A 50 9.37 -0.91 -0.40
N SER A 51 9.82 -2.14 -0.15
CA SER A 51 9.12 -3.16 0.65
C SER A 51 8.85 -2.69 2.08
N GLY A 52 9.78 -2.01 2.75
CA GLY A 52 9.62 -1.58 4.16
C GLY A 52 8.55 -0.51 4.42
N PRO A 53 8.72 0.73 3.92
CA PRO A 53 7.77 1.83 4.11
C PRO A 53 6.40 1.58 3.49
N LEU A 54 6.34 0.86 2.35
CA LEU A 54 5.05 0.46 1.77
C LEU A 54 4.38 -0.66 2.59
N ALA A 55 5.14 -1.62 3.13
CA ALA A 55 4.55 -2.62 4.04
C ALA A 55 3.96 -1.98 5.31
N ALA A 56 4.62 -0.94 5.84
CA ALA A 56 4.12 -0.22 7.02
C ALA A 56 2.75 0.45 6.79
N ILE A 57 2.46 0.91 5.57
CA ILE A 57 1.14 1.51 5.25
C ILE A 57 0.07 0.46 4.91
N MET A 58 0.45 -0.77 4.57
CA MET A 58 -0.53 -1.83 4.23
C MET A 58 -1.46 -2.18 5.40
N GLY A 59 -0.97 -2.13 6.64
CA GLY A 59 -1.80 -2.34 7.83
C GLY A 59 -2.93 -1.31 7.93
N PRO A 60 -2.60 -0.01 8.02
CA PRO A 60 -3.59 1.07 8.01
C PRO A 60 -4.53 1.06 6.79
N VAL A 61 -4.03 0.70 5.59
CA VAL A 61 -4.90 0.51 4.41
C VAL A 61 -5.96 -0.56 4.66
N LYS A 62 -5.57 -1.72 5.19
CA LYS A 62 -6.52 -2.80 5.52
C LYS A 62 -7.51 -2.36 6.59
N ASP A 63 -7.08 -1.60 7.60
CA ASP A 63 -7.95 -1.03 8.63
C ASP A 63 -8.99 -0.10 8.00
N GLY A 64 -8.56 0.81 7.13
CA GLY A 64 -9.44 1.73 6.42
C GLY A 64 -10.49 0.99 5.56
N LEU A 65 -10.09 -0.04 4.82
CA LEU A 65 -11.03 -0.85 4.05
C LEU A 65 -12.06 -1.57 4.94
N ARG A 66 -11.65 -2.08 6.11
CA ARG A 66 -12.56 -2.71 7.07
C ARG A 66 -13.51 -1.69 7.71
N LEU A 67 -13.03 -0.49 8.03
CA LEU A 67 -13.85 0.61 8.52
C LEU A 67 -14.93 0.97 7.49
N VAL A 68 -14.57 1.17 6.23
CA VAL A 68 -15.54 1.48 5.15
C VAL A 68 -16.60 0.38 5.04
N ARG A 69 -16.21 -0.90 5.14
CA ARG A 69 -17.17 -2.03 5.14
C ARG A 69 -18.11 -2.01 6.36
N ALA A 70 -17.56 -1.77 7.56
CA ALA A 70 -18.33 -1.66 8.81
C ALA A 70 -19.26 -0.43 8.83
N TYR A 71 -18.87 0.65 8.16
CA TYR A 71 -19.75 1.79 7.97
C TYR A 71 -20.90 1.45 7.01
N ALA A 72 -20.57 0.81 5.88
CA ALA A 72 -21.52 0.43 4.84
C ALA A 72 -22.58 -0.58 5.32
N ASN A 73 -22.20 -1.54 6.17
CA ASN A 73 -23.15 -2.49 6.78
C ASN A 73 -23.87 -1.93 8.02
N GLY A 74 -23.46 -0.75 8.50
CA GLY A 74 -24.06 -0.05 9.63
C GLY A 74 -23.62 -0.51 11.02
N SER A 75 -22.62 -1.41 11.13
CA SER A 75 -22.11 -1.86 12.42
C SER A 75 -21.21 -0.81 13.11
N TYR A 76 -20.60 0.10 12.35
CA TYR A 76 -19.76 1.18 12.87
C TYR A 76 -20.20 2.56 12.35
N ARG A 77 -20.40 3.52 13.26
CA ARG A 77 -20.81 4.90 12.91
C ARG A 77 -20.01 5.98 13.65
N ASP A 78 -19.06 5.60 14.48
CA ASP A 78 -18.22 6.52 15.24
C ASP A 78 -17.06 7.04 14.39
N ILE A 79 -17.40 7.79 13.35
CA ILE A 79 -16.45 8.46 12.46
C ILE A 79 -17.08 9.75 11.93
N SER A 80 -16.28 10.81 11.82
CA SER A 80 -16.77 12.06 11.23
C SER A 80 -17.10 11.87 9.74
N TRP A 81 -18.11 12.60 9.25
CA TRP A 81 -18.46 12.58 7.82
C TRP A 81 -17.28 12.98 6.93
N GLN A 82 -16.48 13.96 7.36
CA GLN A 82 -15.29 14.42 6.63
C GLN A 82 -14.22 13.32 6.56
N SER A 83 -13.96 12.63 7.68
CA SER A 83 -13.01 11.52 7.75
C SER A 83 -13.42 10.37 6.85
N LEU A 84 -14.71 10.01 6.86
CA LEU A 84 -15.25 8.98 5.99
C LEU A 84 -15.12 9.36 4.51
N LEU A 85 -15.47 10.60 4.15
CA LEU A 85 -15.35 11.09 2.78
C LEU A 85 -13.91 11.02 2.28
N MET A 86 -12.94 11.47 3.09
CA MET A 86 -11.51 11.37 2.75
C MET A 86 -11.05 9.93 2.56
N LEU A 87 -11.47 9.03 3.46
CA LEU A 87 -11.11 7.61 3.36
C LEU A 87 -11.67 6.96 2.09
N VAL A 88 -12.95 7.20 1.80
CA VAL A 88 -13.60 6.66 0.60
C VAL A 88 -12.97 7.25 -0.66
N ALA A 89 -12.69 8.56 -0.70
CA ALA A 89 -12.01 9.18 -1.83
C ALA A 89 -10.64 8.54 -2.10
N ALA A 90 -9.85 8.31 -1.06
CA ALA A 90 -8.55 7.64 -1.18
C ALA A 90 -8.70 6.19 -1.69
N VAL A 91 -9.68 5.44 -1.20
CA VAL A 91 -9.94 4.06 -1.64
C VAL A 91 -10.41 4.00 -3.10
N VAL A 92 -11.34 4.86 -3.50
CA VAL A 92 -11.82 4.96 -4.90
C VAL A 92 -10.67 5.27 -5.83
N TYR A 93 -9.82 6.22 -5.43
CA TYR A 93 -8.62 6.59 -6.16
C TYR A 93 -7.61 5.44 -6.28
N PHE A 94 -7.51 4.56 -5.27
CA PHE A 94 -6.61 3.39 -5.28
C PHE A 94 -7.11 2.20 -6.11
N VAL A 95 -8.44 2.02 -6.25
CA VAL A 95 -9.04 0.79 -6.82
C VAL A 95 -9.46 0.94 -8.30
N MET A 96 -9.69 2.16 -8.82
CA MET A 96 -10.14 2.32 -10.20
C MET A 96 -9.06 1.89 -11.23
N PRO A 97 -9.35 0.94 -12.15
CA PRO A 97 -8.34 0.40 -13.08
C PRO A 97 -7.92 1.29 -14.26
N VAL A 98 -8.50 2.49 -14.47
CA VAL A 98 -8.16 3.42 -15.58
C VAL A 98 -8.60 4.85 -15.17
N ASP A 99 -7.75 5.87 -15.35
CA ASP A 99 -8.02 7.33 -15.53
C ASP A 99 -9.22 8.03 -14.83
N LEU A 100 -9.01 9.16 -14.11
CA LEU A 100 -9.76 10.43 -14.31
C LEU A 100 -9.42 11.65 -13.40
N VAL A 101 -8.22 11.76 -12.81
CA VAL A 101 -7.69 13.11 -12.50
C VAL A 101 -6.82 13.49 -13.70
N PRO A 102 -7.34 14.26 -14.66
CA PRO A 102 -6.70 14.52 -15.95
C PRO A 102 -5.32 15.14 -15.74
N ASP A 103 -4.42 14.98 -16.70
CA ASP A 103 -3.12 15.65 -17.00
C ASP A 103 -2.69 16.99 -16.28
N PHE A 104 -3.14 17.35 -15.08
CA PHE A 104 -3.23 18.75 -14.67
C PHE A 104 -2.19 19.27 -13.68
N LEU A 105 -1.11 18.54 -13.42
CA LEU A 105 0.06 19.15 -12.77
C LEU A 105 1.39 18.62 -13.33
N LEU A 106 1.58 18.76 -14.64
CA LEU A 106 2.84 19.27 -15.18
C LEU A 106 4.15 18.62 -14.63
N GLY A 107 4.34 17.31 -14.82
CA GLY A 107 5.68 16.82 -15.20
C GLY A 107 6.49 15.88 -14.30
N PHE A 108 5.97 15.27 -13.22
CA PHE A 108 6.73 14.21 -12.48
C PHE A 108 5.80 13.16 -11.81
N GLY A 109 5.02 12.39 -12.58
CA GLY A 109 3.93 11.57 -12.04
C GLY A 109 4.20 10.07 -11.91
N LEU A 110 4.87 9.61 -10.84
CA LEU A 110 4.88 8.19 -10.44
C LEU A 110 4.86 7.98 -8.90
N LEU A 111 4.77 9.04 -8.09
CA LEU A 111 4.93 8.98 -6.62
C LEU A 111 3.73 9.52 -5.82
N ASP A 112 2.75 10.14 -6.48
CA ASP A 112 1.71 10.96 -5.82
C ASP A 112 0.66 10.10 -5.10
N ASP A 113 0.27 8.96 -5.66
CA ASP A 113 -0.89 8.20 -5.19
C ASP A 113 -0.65 7.52 -3.83
N ALA A 114 0.53 6.92 -3.68
CA ALA A 114 0.96 6.34 -2.41
C ALA A 114 1.23 7.42 -1.35
N ALA A 115 1.62 8.63 -1.77
CA ALA A 115 1.81 9.75 -0.88
C ALA A 115 0.47 10.31 -0.38
N ILE A 116 -0.53 10.47 -1.25
CA ILE A 116 -1.90 10.86 -0.89
C ILE A 116 -2.54 9.83 0.02
N MET A 117 -2.41 8.53 -0.30
CA MET A 117 -2.89 7.45 0.55
C MET A 117 -2.20 7.47 1.92
N GLY A 118 -0.87 7.56 1.95
CA GLY A 118 -0.09 7.61 3.19
C GLY A 118 -0.40 8.83 4.04
N TRP A 119 -0.62 10.00 3.43
CA TRP A 119 -1.06 11.22 4.12
C TRP A 119 -2.47 11.06 4.69
N THR A 120 -3.41 10.54 3.90
CA THR A 120 -4.80 10.31 4.33
C THR A 120 -4.85 9.39 5.54
N LEU A 121 -4.16 8.24 5.49
CA LEU A 121 -4.13 7.29 6.59
C LEU A 121 -3.48 7.86 7.85
N ARG A 122 -2.49 8.75 7.69
CA ARG A 122 -1.88 9.47 8.82
C ARG A 122 -2.86 10.44 9.45
N THR A 123 -3.58 11.22 8.64
CA THR A 123 -4.64 12.14 9.09
C THR A 123 -5.74 11.40 9.84
N LEU A 124 -6.12 10.21 9.34
CA LEU A 124 -7.15 9.35 9.92
C LEU A 124 -6.67 8.41 11.03
N SER A 125 -5.42 8.54 11.48
CA SER A 125 -4.80 7.59 12.43
C SER A 125 -5.62 7.39 13.71
N ARG A 126 -6.22 8.46 14.25
CA ARG A 126 -7.09 8.42 15.43
C ARG A 126 -8.42 7.72 15.15
N ASP A 127 -9.06 8.02 14.01
CA ASP A 127 -10.31 7.36 13.61
C ASP A 127 -10.09 5.85 13.42
N LEU A 128 -8.94 5.47 12.83
CA LEU A 128 -8.55 4.07 12.68
C LEU A 128 -8.24 3.40 14.03
N GLU A 129 -7.72 4.15 15.00
CA GLU A 129 -7.47 3.64 16.36
C GLU A 129 -8.78 3.37 17.11
N SER A 130 -9.73 4.31 17.07
CA SER A 130 -11.07 4.11 17.60
C SER A 130 -11.77 2.92 16.95
N PHE A 131 -11.67 2.80 15.62
CA PHE A 131 -12.22 1.67 14.89
C PHE A 131 -11.60 0.33 15.33
N ARG A 132 -10.26 0.25 15.45
CA ARG A 132 -9.59 -0.97 15.93
C ARG A 132 -10.01 -1.35 17.36
N ALA A 133 -10.16 -0.37 18.24
CA ALA A 133 -10.60 -0.61 19.61
C ALA A 133 -12.03 -1.16 19.65
N TRP A 134 -12.94 -0.56 18.89
CA TRP A 134 -14.31 -1.07 18.73
C TRP A 134 -14.35 -2.47 18.15
N GLU A 135 -13.56 -2.73 17.11
CA GLU A 135 -13.53 -4.03 16.43
C GLU A 135 -13.00 -5.13 17.34
N ALA A 136 -11.97 -4.83 18.14
CA ALA A 136 -11.45 -5.75 19.16
C ALA A 136 -12.47 -6.05 20.27
N ALA A 137 -13.28 -5.06 20.66
CA ALA A 137 -14.35 -5.24 21.65
C ALA A 137 -15.56 -6.01 21.10
N THR A 138 -15.75 -6.00 19.78
CA THR A 138 -16.89 -6.64 19.09
C THR A 138 -16.53 -8.01 18.51
N ALA A 139 -15.24 -8.36 18.45
CA ALA A 139 -14.79 -9.67 18.03
C ALA A 139 -15.28 -10.75 19.01
N PRO A 140 -15.89 -11.84 18.52
CA PRO A 140 -16.29 -12.92 19.41
C PRO A 140 -15.05 -13.48 20.14
N PRO A 141 -15.18 -13.88 21.43
CA PRO A 141 -14.09 -14.51 22.14
C PRO A 141 -13.62 -15.72 21.35
N ARG A 142 -12.31 -15.78 21.07
CA ARG A 142 -11.74 -16.91 20.35
C ARG A 142 -11.97 -18.19 21.17
N PRO A 143 -12.54 -19.26 20.60
CA PRO A 143 -12.93 -20.44 21.35
C PRO A 143 -11.74 -21.36 21.71
N ASP A 144 -10.58 -20.83 22.12
CA ASP A 144 -9.37 -21.66 22.33
C ASP A 144 -8.42 -21.23 23.47
N ALA A 145 -8.84 -20.42 24.45
CA ALA A 145 -7.97 -20.04 25.57
C ALA A 145 -8.39 -20.58 26.96
N SER A 146 -9.41 -21.44 27.04
CA SER A 146 -9.93 -21.95 28.33
C SER A 146 -10.07 -23.47 28.45
N ASP A 147 -9.72 -24.26 27.44
CA ASP A 147 -9.87 -25.72 27.47
C ASP A 147 -8.62 -26.48 27.96
N ASP A 148 -7.51 -25.80 28.26
CA ASP A 148 -6.31 -26.41 28.85
C ASP A 148 -6.28 -26.32 30.39
N ALA A 149 -7.39 -25.98 31.04
CA ALA A 149 -7.53 -26.22 32.47
C ALA A 149 -7.68 -27.73 32.70
N VAL A 150 -6.55 -28.43 32.69
CA VAL A 150 -6.36 -29.74 33.30
C VAL A 150 -7.02 -29.72 34.67
N THR A 151 -8.22 -30.28 34.75
CA THR A 151 -8.76 -30.79 35.99
C THR A 151 -7.78 -31.84 36.51
N PRO A 152 -7.23 -31.70 37.73
CA PRO A 152 -6.51 -32.80 38.34
C PRO A 152 -7.49 -33.96 38.46
N GLU A 153 -7.22 -35.07 37.79
CA GLU A 153 -8.00 -36.29 37.99
C GLU A 153 -7.86 -36.72 39.45
N ASP A 154 -9.00 -36.91 40.12
CA ASP A 154 -9.05 -37.50 41.46
C ASP A 154 -8.38 -38.89 41.42
N PRO A 155 -7.47 -39.21 42.35
CA PRO A 155 -6.88 -40.54 42.41
C PRO A 155 -7.96 -41.57 42.78
N PRO A 156 -7.95 -42.78 42.16
CA PRO A 156 -8.95 -43.79 42.44
C PRO A 156 -8.88 -44.23 43.90
N ALA A 157 -10.03 -44.21 44.57
CA ALA A 157 -10.22 -44.80 45.89
C ALA A 157 -9.90 -46.30 45.83
N ALA A 158 -8.81 -46.70 46.46
CA ALA A 158 -8.52 -48.10 46.72
C ALA A 158 -9.54 -48.64 47.74
N GLN A 159 -10.30 -49.65 47.32
CA GLN A 159 -11.01 -50.58 48.20
C GLN A 159 -10.10 -51.79 48.46
#